data_AF-A0A1F8MN62-F1
#
_entry.id   AF-A0A1F8MN62-F1
#
_cell.length_a   1.000
_cell.length_b   1.000
_cell.length_c   1.000
_cell.angle_alpha   90.00
_cell.angle_beta   90.00
_cell.angle_gamma   90.00
#
_symmetry.space_group_name_H-M   'P 1'
#
loop_
_entity.id
_entity.type
_entity.pdbx_description
1 polymer ?
#
loop_
_entity_poly.entity_id
_entity_poly.type
_entity_poly.pdbx_seq_one_letter_code
_entity_poly.pdbx_strand_id
1 'polypeptide(L)' 'MQNIISGRLAGLEETKISLQLNNGEIKVYPRKELSISLQWVFENMGQPVVCLLKDGAVTDLKPLGQKVAV' A
#
# COMPACT_ATOMS: atom_id res chain seq x y z
N MET A 1 -6.46 -6.07 16.69
CA MET A 1 -6.70 -6.68 15.37
C MET A 1 -6.10 -5.76 14.33
N GLN A 2 -5.11 -6.19 13.55
CA GLN A 2 -4.61 -5.42 12.40
C GLN A 2 -5.50 -5.71 11.19
N ASN A 3 -5.96 -4.67 10.50
CA ASN A 3 -6.75 -4.84 9.29
C ASN A 3 -5.80 -4.90 8.09
N ILE A 4 -5.74 -6.05 7.44
CA ILE A 4 -4.97 -6.23 6.22
C ILE A 4 -5.84 -5.81 5.04
N ILE A 5 -5.35 -4.90 4.21
CA ILE A 5 -6.02 -4.48 2.99
C ILE A 5 -5.18 -4.86 1.79
N SER A 6 -5.74 -5.58 0.83
CA SER A 6 -5.11 -5.83 -0.47
C SER A 6 -5.67 -4.87 -1.53
N GLY A 7 -4.80 -4.39 -2.41
CA GLY A 7 -5.17 -3.52 -3.54
C GLY A 7 -4.08 -3.45 -4.59
N ARG A 8 -4.30 -2.69 -5.66
CA ARG A 8 -3.31 -2.37 -6.68
C ARG A 8 -2.75 -0.98 -6.43
N LEU A 9 -1.44 -0.82 -6.60
CA LEU A 9 -0.83 0.49 -6.50
C LEU A 9 -1.23 1.35 -7.71
N ALA A 10 -1.95 2.45 -7.45
CA ALA A 10 -2.63 3.27 -8.46
C ALA A 10 -1.96 4.63 -8.70
N GLY A 11 -1.19 5.14 -7.73
CA GLY A 11 -0.50 6.42 -7.87
C GLY A 11 0.50 6.70 -6.76
N LEU A 12 1.49 7.53 -7.07
CA LEU A 12 2.54 7.96 -6.16
C LEU A 12 2.78 9.45 -6.33
N GLU A 13 2.65 10.18 -5.23
CA GLU A 13 3.06 11.58 -5.09
C GLU A 13 4.16 11.68 -4.03
N GLU A 14 4.84 12.83 -3.99
CA GLU A 14 5.92 13.07 -3.03
C GLU A 14 5.50 12.80 -1.58
N THR A 15 4.25 13.12 -1.24
CA THR A 15 3.69 13.01 0.12
C THR A 15 2.59 11.95 0.27
N LYS A 16 2.16 11.28 -0.80
CA LYS A 16 0.98 10.40 -0.80
C LYS A 16 1.16 9.16 -1.68
N ILE A 17 0.47 8.09 -1.32
CA ILE A 17 0.33 6.87 -2.13
C ILE A 17 -1.15 6.56 -2.31
N SER A 18 -1.53 6.21 -3.52
CA SER A 18 -2.90 5.85 -3.90
C SER A 18 -2.98 4.36 -4.17
N LEU A 19 -3.92 3.69 -3.50
CA LEU A 19 -4.19 2.26 -3.64
C LEU A 19 -5.60 2.06 -4.16
N GLN A 20 -5.74 1.35 -5.28
CA GLN A 20 -7.01 0.88 -5.77
C GLN A 20 -7.36 -0.44 -5.08
N LEU A 21 -8.39 -0.42 -4.24
CA LEU A 21 -8.91 -1.57 -3.54
C LEU A 21 -9.63 -2.53 -4.51
N ASN A 22 -9.87 -3.77 -4.07
CA ASN A 22 -10.55 -4.79 -4.88
C ASN A 22 -12.00 -4.41 -5.24
N ASN A 23 -12.63 -3.49 -4.50
CA ASN A 23 -13.96 -2.94 -4.81
C ASN A 23 -13.90 -1.80 -5.88
N GLY A 24 -12.72 -1.49 -6.40
CA GLY A 24 -12.49 -0.41 -7.37
C GLY A 24 -12.28 0.97 -6.73
N GLU A 25 -12.47 1.12 -5.41
CA GLU A 25 -12.27 2.38 -4.68
C GLU A 25 -10.78 2.73 -4.62
N ILE A 26 -10.44 4.00 -4.86
CA ILE A 26 -9.07 4.50 -4.67
C ILE A 26 -8.97 5.16 -3.31
N LYS A 27 -8.13 4.60 -2.43
CA LYS A 27 -7.77 5.22 -1.16
C LYS A 27 -6.39 5.84 -1.22
N VAL A 28 -6.28 7.05 -0.68
CA VAL A 28 -5.04 7.82 -0.65
C VAL A 28 -4.52 7.84 0.78
N TYR A 29 -3.26 7.48 0.95
CA TYR A 29 -2.60 7.40 2.25
C TYR A 29 -1.36 8.30 2.28
N PRO A 30 -1.10 8.98 3.41
CA PRO A 30 0.08 9.83 3.56
C PRO A 30 1.35 8.96 3.61
N ARG A 31 2.33 9.32 2.78
CA ARG A 31 3.57 8.55 2.64
C ARG A 31 4.44 8.56 3.89
N LYS A 32 4.37 9.63 4.70
CA LYS A 32 5.08 9.73 5.99
C LYS A 32 4.70 8.63 7.00
N GLU A 33 3.54 8.00 6.81
CA GLU A 33 3.06 6.91 7.67
C GLU A 33 3.50 5.53 7.13
N LEU A 34 4.01 5.49 5.89
CA LEU A 34 4.52 4.31 5.21
C LEU A 34 6.04 4.24 5.36
N SER A 35 6.55 3.15 5.96
CA SER A 35 8.00 2.88 6.02
C SER A 35 8.51 2.28 4.71
N ILE A 36 8.25 2.93 3.56
CA ILE A 36 8.45 2.34 2.22
C ILE A 36 9.25 3.27 1.32
N SER A 37 10.24 2.69 0.63
CA SER A 37 11.11 3.42 -0.30
C SER A 37 10.37 3.76 -1.62
N LEU A 38 10.68 4.91 -2.20
CA LEU A 38 10.14 5.30 -3.51
C LEU A 38 10.49 4.30 -4.60
N GLN A 39 11.72 3.80 -4.57
CA GLN A 39 12.21 2.83 -5.54
C GLN A 39 11.33 1.58 -5.56
N TRP A 40 10.99 1.04 -4.39
CA TRP A 40 10.11 -0.12 -4.31
C TRP A 40 8.72 0.17 -4.89
N VAL A 41 8.15 1.35 -4.61
CA VAL A 41 6.84 1.75 -5.14
C VAL A 41 6.88 1.84 -6.67
N PHE A 42 7.92 2.43 -7.24
CA PHE A 42 8.13 2.49 -8.70
C PHE A 42 8.26 1.10 -9.31
N GLU A 43 9.04 0.21 -8.69
CA GLU A 43 9.21 -1.19 -9.14
C GLU A 43 7.90 -2.00 -9.08
N ASN A 44 6.96 -1.60 -8.24
CA ASN A 44 5.68 -2.29 -8.01
C ASN A 44 4.45 -1.50 -8.50
N MET A 45 4.63 -0.45 -9.30
CA MET A 45 3.53 0.30 -9.90
C MET A 45 2.66 -0.62 -10.79
N GLY A 46 1.33 -0.55 -10.61
CA GLY A 46 0.39 -1.41 -11.31
C GLY A 46 0.37 -2.88 -10.84
N GLN A 47 1.29 -3.28 -9.96
CA GLN A 47 1.29 -4.61 -9.35
C GLN A 47 0.26 -4.69 -8.22
N PRO A 48 -0.30 -5.88 -7.98
CA PRO A 48 -1.17 -6.11 -6.85
C PRO A 48 -0.34 -6.27 -5.57
N VAL A 49 -0.65 -5.46 -4.56
CA VAL A 49 0.09 -5.31 -3.31
C VAL A 49 -0.83 -5.54 -2.10
N VAL A 50 -0.25 -5.98 -0.99
CA VAL A 50 -0.91 -6.15 0.31
C VAL A 50 -0.39 -5.09 1.26
N CYS A 51 -1.31 -4.46 1.97
CA CYS A 51 -1.08 -3.33 2.85
C CYS A 51 -1.49 -3.69 4.27
N LEU A 52 -0.65 -3.39 5.27
CA LEU A 52 -1.05 -3.49 6.68
C LEU A 52 -1.57 -2.13 7.15
N LEU A 53 -2.80 -2.09 7.67
CA LEU A 53 -3.29 -0.91 8.39
C LEU A 53 -3.07 -1.04 9.90
N LYS A 54 -2.50 0.00 10.49
CA LYS A 54 -2.42 0.22 11.92
C LYS A 54 -3.08 1.55 12.25
N ASP A 55 -4.14 1.52 13.05
CA ASP A 55 -4.84 2.72 13.55
C ASP A 55 -5.26 3.72 12.46
N GLY A 56 -5.69 3.22 11.29
CA GLY A 56 -6.12 4.03 10.13
C GLY A 56 -4.99 4.46 9.19
N ALA A 57 -3.74 4.19 9.54
CA ALA A 57 -2.53 4.45 8.74
C ALA A 57 -2.03 3.17 8.07
N VAL A 58 -1.46 3.27 6.86
CA VAL A 58 -0.81 2.11 6.21
C VAL A 58 0.64 2.04 6.65
N THR A 59 1.08 0.90 7.16
CA THR A 59 2.41 0.73 7.75
C THR A 59 3.37 -0.14 6.95
N ASP A 60 2.88 -1.05 6.11
CA ASP A 60 3.71 -1.92 5.26
C ASP A 60 2.98 -2.23 3.95
N LEU A 61 3.69 -2.28 2.82
CA LEU A 61 3.20 -2.71 1.50
C LEU A 61 4.16 -3.80 0.99
N LYS A 62 3.59 -4.94 0.62
CA LYS A 62 4.35 -6.03 0.01
C LYS A 62 3.68 -6.51 -1.27
N PRO A 63 4.42 -7.07 -2.23
CA PRO A 63 3.80 -7.70 -3.39
C PRO A 63 2.96 -8.89 -2.92
N LEU A 64 1.84 -9.19 -3.60
CA LEU A 64 0.98 -10.34 -3.24
C LEU A 64 1.71 -11.69 -3.19
N GLY A 65 2.87 -11.80 -3.87
CA GLY A 65 3.74 -12.98 -3.82
C GLY A 65 4.65 -13.08 -2.58
N GLN A 66 4.75 -12.03 -1.75
CA GLN A 66 5.53 -12.07 -0.51
C GLN A 66 4.62 -12.28 0.69
N LYS A 67 4.99 -13.22 1.57
CA LYS A 67 4.29 -13.46 2.83
C LYS A 67 4.37 -12.20 3.71
N VAL A 68 3.22 -11.61 3.99
CA VAL A 68 3.06 -10.63 5.06
C VAL A 68 2.91 -11.42 6.36
N ALA A 69 3.93 -11.37 7.22
CA ALA A 69 3.79 -11.86 8.59
C ALA A 69 2.90 -10.86 9.33
N VAL A 70 1.69 -11.30 9.66
CA VAL A 70 0.67 -10.55 10.42
C VAL A 70 0.99 -10.63 11.90
#